data_AF-A0AA42ICN0-F1
#
_entry.id   AF-A0AA42ICN0-F1
#
_cell.length_a   1.000
_cell.length_b   1.000
_cell.length_c   1.000
_cell.angle_alpha   90.00
_cell.angle_beta   90.00
_cell.angle_gamma   90.00
#
_symmetry.space_group_name_H-M   'P 1'
#
loop_
_entity.id
_entity.type
_entity.pdbx_description
1 polymer ?
#
loop_
_entity_poly.entity_id
_entity_poly.type
_entity_poly.pdbx_seq_one_letter_code
_entity_poly.pdbx_strand_id
1 'polypeptide(L)'
;MKRHFSFFLGTALFTFFNQAHAELVINGAAVSTPATTAAVASNYMPNSNFQGCIANLRSQAIASGVSGSTYDRYTQNLTPDYSVIDKLNYQPEFSTPIWDYLSGLVDNERVQAGQQKLNQHRAVLNRVEQAYGVPAETVVAVWGVESNYGDISGKYPLLQALGTLSCEGRRQSYFRGEFFATMRILQRGDLTQDQLYGSWAGAFGHTQFMPSTYERLAVDFDGDGRRDLVSSTTDALASTANFLKRAGWQTGMPWGFEVKIPQGMSISGESRRNKKPLNSWIAQGVTRADGTALIQGNLSGSTPAGLISPAGANGPVFLVFKNFDAIYSYNAAESYGLAIAHLSDRLRGGTPFLTSWPTDDPGTSRAERREIQQFLVQRGYDIGTVDGLIGDKSRQAIRQEQTRLGLNPTGRAGQQILRAFRQEQAKQMMQ
;
A
#
# COMPACT_ATOMS: atom_id res chain seq x y z
N MET A 1 -61.79 -41.50 -10.69
CA MET A 1 -61.54 -40.42 -9.71
C MET A 1 -60.25 -40.71 -8.96
N LYS A 2 -59.11 -40.18 -9.41
CA LYS A 2 -57.84 -40.23 -8.67
C LYS A 2 -57.17 -38.86 -8.81
N ARG A 3 -56.93 -38.24 -7.66
CA ARG A 3 -56.27 -36.94 -7.48
C ARG A 3 -54.79 -37.08 -7.86
N HIS A 4 -54.29 -36.20 -8.73
CA HIS A 4 -52.85 -36.00 -8.91
C HIS A 4 -52.42 -34.81 -8.05
N PHE A 5 -51.62 -35.11 -7.02
CA PHE A 5 -50.81 -34.16 -6.28
C PHE A 5 -49.58 -33.81 -7.13
N SER A 6 -49.42 -32.55 -7.52
CA SER A 6 -48.18 -32.05 -8.10
C SER A 6 -47.27 -31.58 -6.98
N PHE A 7 -46.15 -32.28 -6.78
CA PHE A 7 -45.06 -31.89 -5.88
C PHE A 7 -44.27 -30.76 -6.55
N PHE A 8 -44.22 -29.58 -5.93
CA PHE A 8 -43.28 -28.53 -6.27
C PHE A 8 -41.90 -28.91 -5.70
N LEU A 9 -40.96 -29.28 -6.57
CA LEU A 9 -39.54 -29.37 -6.21
C LEU A 9 -38.94 -27.96 -6.36
N GLY A 10 -38.78 -27.26 -5.24
CA GLY A 10 -38.02 -26.01 -5.19
C GLY A 10 -36.52 -26.32 -5.29
N THR A 11 -35.89 -25.99 -6.42
CA THR A 11 -34.44 -25.97 -6.57
C THR A 11 -33.89 -24.73 -5.86
N ALA A 12 -33.32 -24.92 -4.68
CA ALA A 12 -32.47 -23.92 -4.03
C ALA A 12 -31.17 -23.80 -4.84
N LEU A 13 -31.01 -22.70 -5.60
CA LEU A 13 -29.73 -22.30 -6.15
C LEU A 13 -28.84 -21.80 -4.99
N PHE A 14 -27.94 -22.65 -4.52
CA PHE A 14 -26.80 -22.22 -3.71
C PHE A 14 -25.83 -21.45 -4.62
N THR A 15 -25.80 -20.12 -4.46
CA THR A 15 -24.73 -19.29 -4.99
C THR A 15 -23.45 -19.59 -4.22
N PHE A 16 -22.53 -20.32 -4.83
CA PHE A 16 -21.17 -20.46 -4.33
C PHE A 16 -20.48 -19.09 -4.40
N PHE A 17 -20.34 -18.42 -3.26
CA PHE A 17 -19.34 -17.37 -3.10
C PHE A 17 -17.96 -18.04 -3.21
N ASN A 18 -17.31 -17.90 -4.36
CA ASN A 18 -15.89 -18.16 -4.45
C ASN A 18 -15.18 -17.13 -3.54
N GLN A 19 -14.67 -17.59 -2.41
CA GLN A 19 -13.65 -16.87 -1.66
C GLN A 19 -12.43 -16.75 -2.58
N ALA A 20 -12.27 -15.58 -3.21
CA ALA A 20 -11.03 -15.24 -3.86
C ALA A 20 -9.94 -15.19 -2.77
N HIS A 21 -9.04 -16.16 -2.76
CA HIS A 21 -7.85 -16.11 -1.95
C HIS A 21 -7.04 -14.89 -2.39
N ALA A 22 -6.94 -13.88 -1.52
CA ALA A 22 -6.06 -12.75 -1.73
C ALA A 22 -4.61 -13.26 -1.69
N GLU A 23 -3.95 -13.32 -2.84
CA GLU A 23 -2.50 -13.53 -2.92
C GLU A 23 -1.81 -12.33 -2.28
N LEU A 24 -0.96 -12.58 -1.29
CA LEU A 24 -0.08 -11.56 -0.72
C LEU A 24 0.91 -11.12 -1.80
N VAL A 25 0.63 -10.07 -2.56
CA VAL A 25 1.61 -9.55 -3.53
C VAL A 25 2.61 -8.65 -2.79
N ILE A 26 3.89 -9.03 -2.83
CA ILE A 26 5.01 -8.21 -2.35
C ILE A 26 5.85 -7.88 -3.60
N ASN A 27 6.02 -6.59 -3.90
CA ASN A 27 6.84 -6.07 -5.02
C ASN A 27 6.51 -6.66 -6.41
N GLY A 28 5.22 -6.86 -6.72
CA GLY A 28 4.80 -7.23 -8.09
C GLY A 28 5.00 -8.70 -8.48
N ALA A 29 5.54 -9.56 -7.61
CA ALA A 29 5.63 -11.00 -7.86
C ALA A 29 4.42 -11.73 -7.25
N ALA A 30 3.54 -12.26 -8.10
CA ALA A 30 2.52 -13.23 -7.70
C ALA A 30 3.22 -14.54 -7.33
N VAL A 31 2.93 -15.08 -6.13
CA VAL A 31 3.40 -16.41 -5.73
C VAL A 31 2.17 -17.30 -5.62
N SER A 32 1.91 -18.06 -6.67
CA SER A 32 0.87 -19.08 -6.67
C SER A 32 1.28 -20.22 -5.74
N THR A 33 0.66 -20.30 -4.57
CA THR A 33 0.65 -21.52 -3.75
C THR A 33 -0.65 -22.28 -3.99
N PRO A 34 -0.64 -23.60 -4.24
CA PRO A 34 -1.87 -24.36 -4.36
C PRO A 34 -2.68 -24.26 -3.06
N ALA A 35 -3.94 -23.84 -3.19
CA ALA A 35 -4.86 -23.69 -2.07
C ALA A 35 -5.19 -25.08 -1.49
N THR A 36 -4.72 -25.35 -0.27
CA THR A 36 -5.27 -26.43 0.55
C THR A 36 -6.16 -25.77 1.60
N THR A 37 -7.48 -25.84 1.42
CA THR A 37 -8.45 -25.32 2.38
C THR A 37 -8.55 -26.25 3.58
N ALA A 38 -7.78 -25.96 4.62
CA ALA A 38 -8.06 -26.41 5.97
C ALA A 38 -8.20 -25.17 6.86
N ALA A 39 -9.43 -24.91 7.33
CA ALA A 39 -9.67 -23.97 8.41
C ALA A 39 -9.15 -24.61 9.69
N VAL A 40 -7.90 -24.31 10.06
CA VAL A 40 -7.33 -24.69 11.34
C VAL A 40 -7.38 -23.46 12.24
N ALA A 41 -8.18 -23.51 13.30
CA ALA A 41 -7.98 -22.62 14.44
C ALA A 41 -6.56 -22.88 14.96
N SER A 42 -5.66 -21.92 14.77
CA SER A 42 -4.24 -22.08 15.08
C SER A 42 -4.02 -22.04 16.59
N ASN A 43 -4.13 -23.18 17.25
CA ASN A 43 -3.37 -23.42 18.48
C ASN A 43 -1.92 -23.70 18.09
N TYR A 44 -1.20 -22.64 17.73
CA TYR A 44 0.22 -22.71 17.44
C TYR A 44 1.00 -22.97 18.74
N MET A 45 1.70 -24.10 18.79
CA MET A 45 2.69 -24.40 19.83
C MET A 45 4.07 -24.33 19.17
N PRO A 46 4.98 -23.45 19.63
CA PRO A 46 6.32 -23.39 19.07
C PRO A 46 7.04 -24.72 19.31
N ASN A 47 7.56 -25.31 18.24
CA ASN A 47 8.55 -26.37 18.36
C ASN A 47 9.93 -25.72 18.45
N SER A 48 10.82 -26.31 19.25
CA SER A 48 12.25 -25.96 19.42
C SER A 48 13.10 -26.07 18.14
N ASN A 49 12.50 -25.98 16.95
CA ASN A 49 13.10 -26.24 15.65
C ASN A 49 13.57 -24.98 14.91
N PHE A 50 13.30 -23.77 15.41
CA PHE A 50 13.78 -22.53 14.77
C PHE A 50 15.31 -22.56 14.58
N GLN A 51 16.06 -22.91 15.63
CA GLN A 51 17.52 -23.01 15.56
C GLN A 51 17.98 -24.10 14.59
N GLY A 52 17.28 -25.23 14.53
CA GLY A 52 17.55 -26.30 13.55
C GLY A 52 17.31 -25.83 12.12
N CYS A 53 16.23 -25.10 11.87
CA CYS A 53 15.97 -24.48 10.57
C CYS A 53 17.06 -23.48 10.18
N ILE A 54 17.42 -22.55 11.08
CA ILE A 54 18.48 -21.57 10.83
C ILE A 54 19.82 -22.27 10.55
N ALA A 55 20.17 -23.34 11.27
CA ALA A 55 21.36 -24.11 10.95
C ALA A 55 21.31 -24.72 9.53
N ASN A 56 20.15 -25.27 9.12
CA ASN A 56 19.96 -25.88 7.82
C ASN A 56 19.97 -24.89 6.64
N LEU A 57 19.72 -23.60 6.89
CA LEU A 57 19.77 -22.56 5.86
C LEU A 57 21.19 -22.11 5.50
N ARG A 58 22.20 -22.43 6.33
CA ARG A 58 23.58 -21.95 6.16
C ARG A 58 24.20 -22.29 4.81
N SER A 59 24.06 -23.54 4.34
CA SER A 59 24.63 -23.97 3.05
C SER A 59 23.99 -23.23 1.87
N GLN A 60 22.67 -23.00 1.93
CA GLN A 60 21.94 -22.24 0.91
C GLN A 60 22.35 -20.76 0.92
N ALA A 61 22.55 -20.17 2.10
CA ALA A 61 23.03 -18.80 2.23
C ALA A 61 24.43 -18.64 1.61
N ILE A 62 25.34 -19.59 1.87
CA ILE A 62 26.68 -19.61 1.30
C ILE A 62 26.63 -19.75 -0.22
N ALA A 63 25.83 -20.69 -0.75
CA ALA A 63 25.62 -20.83 -2.19
C ALA A 63 25.02 -19.56 -2.82
N SER A 64 24.34 -18.73 -2.03
CA SER A 64 23.76 -17.45 -2.44
C SER A 64 24.70 -16.25 -2.20
N GLY A 65 25.97 -16.47 -1.85
CA GLY A 65 26.98 -15.39 -1.71
C GLY A 65 27.15 -14.79 -0.31
N VAL A 66 26.52 -15.36 0.72
CA VAL A 66 26.76 -14.98 2.13
C VAL A 66 28.01 -15.70 2.65
N SER A 67 28.97 -15.01 3.25
CA SER A 67 30.12 -15.66 3.86
C SER A 67 29.71 -16.48 5.09
N GLY A 68 30.41 -17.58 5.37
CA GLY A 68 30.16 -18.37 6.58
C GLY A 68 30.23 -17.51 7.86
N SER A 69 31.25 -16.66 7.95
CA SER A 69 31.42 -15.74 9.09
C SER A 69 30.28 -14.73 9.24
N THR A 70 29.75 -14.20 8.13
CA THR A 70 28.58 -13.31 8.10
C THR A 70 27.35 -14.05 8.62
N TYR A 71 27.12 -15.25 8.10
CA TYR A 71 25.98 -16.07 8.49
C TYR A 71 26.01 -16.38 9.99
N ASP A 72 27.15 -16.88 10.47
CA ASP A 72 27.32 -17.29 11.87
C ASP A 72 27.15 -16.09 12.81
N ARG A 73 27.77 -14.94 12.48
CA ARG A 73 27.64 -13.69 13.25
C ARG A 73 26.20 -13.23 13.41
N TYR A 74 25.42 -13.25 12.33
CA TYR A 74 24.06 -12.70 12.30
C TYR A 74 22.97 -13.71 12.66
N THR A 75 23.32 -14.99 12.87
CA THR A 75 22.36 -16.03 13.27
C THR A 75 22.58 -16.61 14.66
N GLN A 76 23.77 -16.48 15.26
CA GLN A 76 24.13 -17.11 16.54
C GLN A 76 23.15 -16.86 17.71
N ASN A 77 22.47 -15.71 17.73
CA ASN A 77 21.55 -15.30 18.79
C ASN A 77 20.14 -14.95 18.27
N LEU A 78 19.82 -15.37 17.04
CA LEU A 78 18.53 -15.04 16.45
C LEU A 78 17.41 -15.82 17.15
N THR A 79 16.34 -15.14 17.56
CA THR A 79 15.14 -15.78 18.14
C THR A 79 13.92 -15.44 17.29
N PRO A 80 12.92 -16.32 17.17
CA PRO A 80 11.75 -16.04 16.35
C PRO A 80 10.89 -14.93 16.97
N ASP A 81 10.26 -14.10 16.13
CA ASP A 81 9.21 -13.16 16.52
C ASP A 81 7.88 -13.60 15.91
N TYR A 82 7.07 -14.34 16.67
CA TYR A 82 5.82 -14.89 16.17
C TYR A 82 4.75 -13.84 15.86
N SER A 83 4.90 -12.60 16.33
CA SER A 83 3.96 -11.54 16.00
C SER A 83 3.95 -11.19 14.50
N VAL A 84 5.02 -11.52 13.76
CA VAL A 84 5.08 -11.32 12.29
C VAL A 84 4.26 -12.36 11.52
N ILE A 85 4.02 -13.53 12.10
CA ILE A 85 3.24 -14.61 11.44
C ILE A 85 1.77 -14.20 11.35
N ASP A 86 1.22 -13.63 12.41
CA ASP A 86 -0.18 -13.16 12.44
C ASP A 86 -0.44 -12.07 11.39
N LYS A 87 0.59 -11.30 11.03
CA LYS A 87 0.51 -10.23 10.03
C LYS A 87 0.51 -10.73 8.59
N LEU A 88 0.94 -11.98 8.32
CA LEU A 88 0.94 -12.54 6.96
C LEU A 88 -0.44 -12.53 6.29
N ASN A 89 -1.51 -12.54 7.08
CA ASN A 89 -2.88 -12.60 6.58
C ASN A 89 -3.51 -11.22 6.31
N TYR A 90 -2.79 -10.13 6.56
CA TYR A 90 -3.34 -8.77 6.48
C TYR A 90 -2.72 -7.96 5.35
N GLN A 91 -3.51 -7.62 4.33
CA GLN A 91 -3.17 -6.61 3.32
C GLN A 91 -4.27 -5.55 3.25
N PRO A 92 -4.03 -4.35 3.81
CA PRO A 92 -5.04 -3.30 3.84
C PRO A 92 -5.43 -2.82 2.43
N GLU A 93 -4.53 -2.89 1.45
CA GLU A 93 -4.73 -2.41 0.08
C GLU A 93 -5.88 -3.10 -0.65
N PHE A 94 -6.16 -4.36 -0.29
CA PHE A 94 -7.18 -5.21 -0.92
C PHE A 94 -8.45 -5.35 -0.07
N SER A 95 -8.38 -5.04 1.22
CA SER A 95 -9.47 -5.25 2.18
C SER A 95 -10.13 -3.95 2.64
N THR A 96 -9.46 -2.81 2.47
CA THR A 96 -9.94 -1.50 2.89
C THR A 96 -10.72 -0.85 1.75
N PRO A 97 -11.92 -0.30 1.99
CA PRO A 97 -12.62 0.49 0.98
C PRO A 97 -11.71 1.58 0.41
N ILE A 98 -11.74 1.77 -0.91
CA ILE A 98 -10.77 2.65 -1.60
C ILE A 98 -10.72 4.08 -1.03
N TRP A 99 -11.87 4.62 -0.61
CA TRP A 99 -11.95 5.95 0.00
C TRP A 99 -11.32 6.04 1.39
N ASP A 100 -11.31 4.94 2.16
CA ASP A 100 -10.59 4.87 3.44
C ASP A 100 -9.10 4.75 3.24
N TYR A 101 -8.71 3.92 2.28
CA TYR A 101 -7.32 3.70 1.93
C TYR A 101 -6.69 5.02 1.46
N LEU A 102 -7.34 5.71 0.51
CA LEU A 102 -6.87 6.99 0.00
C LEU A 102 -6.92 8.11 1.04
N SER A 103 -7.99 8.24 1.83
CA SER A 103 -8.05 9.29 2.86
C SER A 103 -6.99 9.13 3.95
N GLY A 104 -6.55 7.89 4.22
CA GLY A 104 -5.46 7.62 5.14
C GLY A 104 -4.07 7.90 4.57
N LEU A 105 -3.94 7.95 3.24
CA LEU A 105 -2.66 8.09 2.56
C LEU A 105 -2.48 9.43 1.83
N VAL A 106 -3.57 10.15 1.55
CA VAL A 106 -3.58 11.41 0.80
C VAL A 106 -4.52 12.39 1.49
N ASP A 107 -4.02 13.03 2.55
CA ASP A 107 -4.69 14.11 3.25
C ASP A 107 -3.89 15.42 3.18
N ASN A 108 -4.48 16.51 3.67
CA ASN A 108 -3.84 17.83 3.61
C ASN A 108 -2.57 17.92 4.46
N GLU A 109 -2.49 17.18 5.57
CA GLU A 109 -1.31 17.15 6.46
C GLU A 109 -0.11 16.56 5.69
N ARG A 110 -0.31 15.42 5.03
CA ARG A 110 0.72 14.79 4.22
C ARG A 110 1.10 15.62 3.00
N VAL A 111 0.12 16.22 2.32
CA VAL A 111 0.40 17.11 1.17
C VAL A 111 1.29 18.27 1.59
N GLN A 112 0.97 18.94 2.70
CA GLN A 112 1.78 20.05 3.23
C GLN A 112 3.19 19.60 3.60
N ALA A 113 3.32 18.47 4.31
CA ALA A 113 4.61 17.89 4.65
C ALA A 113 5.43 17.56 3.39
N GLY A 114 4.82 16.96 2.37
CA GLY A 114 5.48 16.67 1.10
C GLY A 114 5.94 17.93 0.35
N GLN A 115 5.15 19.01 0.36
CA GLN A 115 5.59 20.30 -0.21
C GLN A 115 6.78 20.90 0.56
N GLN A 116 6.81 20.76 1.88
CA GLN A 116 7.98 21.14 2.68
C GLN A 116 9.20 20.29 2.29
N LYS A 117 9.04 18.97 2.11
CA LYS A 117 10.11 18.07 1.67
C LYS A 117 10.63 18.38 0.26
N LEU A 118 9.75 18.73 -0.67
CA LEU A 118 10.13 19.21 -2.00
C LEU A 118 11.02 20.45 -1.93
N ASN A 119 10.71 21.39 -1.02
CA ASN A 119 11.51 22.59 -0.80
C ASN A 119 12.83 22.27 -0.10
N GLN A 120 12.79 21.49 0.98
CA GLN A 120 13.96 21.11 1.78
C GLN A 120 15.01 20.37 0.94
N HIS A 121 14.57 19.47 0.05
CA HIS A 121 15.44 18.60 -0.74
C HIS A 121 15.54 19.02 -2.21
N ARG A 122 15.21 20.28 -2.54
CA ARG A 122 15.13 20.77 -3.93
C ARG A 122 16.39 20.47 -4.75
N ALA A 123 17.56 20.73 -4.19
CA ALA A 123 18.83 20.55 -4.91
C ALA A 123 19.09 19.08 -5.28
N VAL A 124 18.85 18.14 -4.37
CA VAL A 124 19.00 16.71 -4.66
C VAL A 124 17.90 16.22 -5.60
N LEU A 125 16.66 16.65 -5.40
CA LEU A 125 15.54 16.27 -6.26
C LEU A 125 15.74 16.72 -7.71
N ASN A 126 16.29 17.91 -7.94
CA ASN A 126 16.61 18.38 -9.29
C ASN A 126 17.67 17.46 -9.96
N ARG A 127 18.70 17.05 -9.22
CA ARG A 127 19.72 16.10 -9.73
C ARG A 127 19.11 14.72 -10.01
N VAL A 128 18.24 14.24 -9.12
CA VAL A 128 17.52 12.98 -9.27
C VAL A 128 16.62 13.01 -10.52
N GLU A 129 15.85 14.09 -10.69
CA GLU A 129 15.00 14.27 -11.86
C GLU A 129 15.82 14.34 -13.15
N GLN A 130 16.95 15.05 -13.15
CA GLN A 130 17.86 15.09 -14.29
C GLN A 130 18.43 13.70 -14.63
N ALA A 131 18.79 12.90 -13.63
CA ALA A 131 19.40 11.59 -13.83
C ALA A 131 18.39 10.53 -14.32
N TYR A 132 17.17 10.54 -13.77
CA TYR A 132 16.20 9.46 -14.00
C TYR A 132 15.02 9.88 -14.87
N GLY A 133 14.77 11.17 -15.04
CA GLY A 133 13.63 11.72 -15.78
C GLY A 133 12.29 11.46 -15.10
N VAL A 134 12.31 11.27 -13.78
CA VAL A 134 11.12 11.11 -12.92
C VAL A 134 10.89 12.41 -12.17
N PRO A 135 9.72 13.05 -12.26
CA PRO A 135 9.44 14.32 -11.59
C PRO A 135 9.63 14.23 -10.08
N ALA A 136 10.18 15.30 -9.48
CA ALA A 136 10.40 15.40 -8.05
C ALA A 136 9.13 15.10 -7.21
N GLU A 137 7.95 15.57 -7.63
CA GLU A 137 6.70 15.34 -6.89
C GLU A 137 6.29 13.87 -6.90
N THR A 138 6.61 13.12 -7.96
CA THR A 138 6.32 11.68 -8.01
C THR A 138 7.25 10.91 -7.08
N VAL A 139 8.55 11.26 -7.05
CA VAL A 139 9.52 10.65 -6.12
C VAL A 139 9.11 10.93 -4.67
N VAL A 140 8.76 12.18 -4.34
CA VAL A 140 8.31 12.56 -3.00
C VAL A 140 6.95 11.94 -2.66
N ALA A 141 6.04 11.75 -3.62
CA ALA A 141 4.78 11.05 -3.37
C ALA A 141 5.00 9.59 -2.98
N VAL A 142 5.89 8.87 -3.65
CA VAL A 142 6.27 7.50 -3.23
C VAL A 142 6.82 7.55 -1.80
N TRP A 143 7.77 8.44 -1.52
CA TRP A 143 8.36 8.58 -0.19
C TRP A 143 7.33 8.86 0.93
N GLY A 144 6.33 9.69 0.63
CA GLY A 144 5.24 10.00 1.55
C GLY A 144 4.31 8.82 1.81
N VAL A 145 4.01 8.01 0.79
CA VAL A 145 3.17 6.82 0.94
C VAL A 145 3.92 5.70 1.65
N GLU A 146 5.20 5.47 1.33
CA GLU A 146 5.98 4.35 1.88
C GLU A 146 6.31 4.52 3.36
N SER A 147 6.84 5.67 3.74
CA SER A 147 7.42 5.85 5.07
C SER A 147 7.01 7.15 5.75
N ASN A 148 5.99 7.84 5.22
CA ASN A 148 5.63 9.19 5.66
C ASN A 148 6.87 10.11 5.69
N TYR A 149 7.64 10.12 4.59
CA TYR A 149 8.87 10.89 4.46
C TYR A 149 9.99 10.48 5.45
N GLY A 150 10.02 9.21 5.86
CA GLY A 150 11.00 8.66 6.78
C GLY A 150 10.57 8.55 8.24
N ASP A 151 9.46 9.17 8.62
CA ASP A 151 8.98 9.14 10.00
C ASP A 151 8.50 7.74 10.43
N ILE A 152 8.20 6.87 9.47
CA ILE A 152 7.74 5.49 9.69
C ILE A 152 8.67 4.54 8.93
N SER A 153 9.74 4.10 9.59
CA SER A 153 10.71 3.13 9.02
C SER A 153 10.34 1.67 9.32
N GLY A 154 9.49 1.45 10.34
CA GLY A 154 9.17 0.14 10.88
C GLY A 154 9.84 -0.10 12.23
N LYS A 155 9.53 -1.22 12.87
CA LYS A 155 9.97 -1.53 14.25
C LYS A 155 10.56 -2.93 14.43
N TYR A 156 10.54 -3.74 13.37
CA TYR A 156 10.98 -5.12 13.45
C TYR A 156 12.45 -5.20 13.04
N PRO A 157 13.33 -5.79 13.86
CA PRO A 157 14.69 -6.13 13.42
C PRO A 157 14.62 -7.04 12.19
N LEU A 158 15.22 -6.61 11.07
CA LEU A 158 14.95 -7.22 9.76
C LEU A 158 15.36 -8.68 9.69
N LEU A 159 16.55 -9.01 10.23
CA LEU A 159 17.03 -10.38 10.31
C LEU A 159 16.11 -11.27 11.15
N GLN A 160 15.53 -10.74 12.23
CA GLN A 160 14.63 -11.48 13.10
C GLN A 160 13.31 -11.79 12.41
N ALA A 161 12.70 -10.78 11.80
CA ALA A 161 11.45 -10.94 11.07
C ALA A 161 11.61 -11.89 9.87
N LEU A 162 12.62 -11.65 9.03
CA LEU A 162 12.88 -12.47 7.85
C LEU A 162 13.35 -13.87 8.20
N GLY A 163 14.13 -14.06 9.27
CA GLY A 163 14.51 -15.37 9.78
C GLY A 163 13.28 -16.17 10.23
N THR A 164 12.39 -15.54 11.00
CA THR A 164 11.12 -16.14 11.43
C THR A 164 10.29 -16.57 10.22
N LEU A 165 10.10 -15.68 9.24
CA LEU A 165 9.31 -15.96 8.04
C LEU A 165 9.96 -17.00 7.12
N SER A 166 11.29 -17.08 7.10
CA SER A 166 12.07 -18.08 6.35
C SER A 166 11.92 -19.50 6.90
N CYS A 167 11.73 -19.62 8.22
CA CYS A 167 11.64 -20.89 8.92
C CYS A 167 10.21 -21.35 9.21
N GLU A 168 9.29 -20.41 9.42
CA GLU A 168 7.96 -20.71 9.96
C GLU A 168 6.82 -20.00 9.22
N GLY A 169 7.13 -19.12 8.26
CA GLY A 169 6.12 -18.46 7.43
C GLY A 169 5.55 -19.34 6.32
N ARG A 170 4.49 -18.89 5.65
CA ARG A 170 3.85 -19.62 4.51
C ARG A 170 4.58 -19.47 3.17
N ARG A 171 5.45 -18.47 3.02
CA ARG A 171 6.23 -18.17 1.79
C ARG A 171 7.74 -18.31 2.02
N GLN A 172 8.14 -19.37 2.71
CA GLN A 172 9.51 -19.58 3.20
C GLN A 172 10.57 -19.36 2.13
N SER A 173 10.39 -19.92 0.93
CA SER A 173 11.37 -19.78 -0.16
C SER A 173 11.64 -18.31 -0.53
N TYR A 174 10.57 -17.51 -0.64
CA TYR A 174 10.69 -16.07 -0.90
C TYR A 174 11.44 -15.36 0.23
N PHE A 175 11.01 -15.58 1.48
CA PHE A 175 11.63 -14.91 2.63
C PHE A 175 13.07 -15.36 2.89
N ARG A 176 13.45 -16.60 2.54
CA ARG A 176 14.85 -17.06 2.58
C ARG A 176 15.72 -16.23 1.65
N GLY A 177 15.23 -15.94 0.43
CA GLY A 177 15.92 -15.05 -0.51
C GLY A 177 16.16 -13.66 0.08
N GLU A 178 15.15 -13.08 0.70
CA GLU A 178 15.24 -11.76 1.36
C GLU A 178 16.15 -11.79 2.60
N PHE A 179 16.10 -12.86 3.38
CA PHE A 179 16.98 -13.07 4.53
C PHE A 179 18.45 -13.14 4.11
N PHE A 180 18.76 -13.88 3.04
CA PHE A 180 20.12 -13.96 2.51
C PHE A 180 20.57 -12.64 1.88
N ALA A 181 19.68 -11.94 1.17
CA ALA A 181 19.96 -10.59 0.65
C ALA A 181 20.28 -9.61 1.79
N THR A 182 19.55 -9.68 2.91
CA THR A 182 19.83 -8.86 4.10
C THR A 182 21.24 -9.07 4.62
N MET A 183 21.70 -10.33 4.69
CA MET A 183 23.07 -10.64 5.12
C MET A 183 24.12 -10.17 4.11
N ARG A 184 23.85 -10.23 2.81
CA ARG A 184 24.75 -9.69 1.78
C ARG A 184 24.87 -8.17 1.85
N ILE A 185 23.79 -7.45 2.17
CA ILE A 185 23.82 -6.01 2.42
C ILE A 185 24.75 -5.69 3.60
N LEU A 186 24.58 -6.40 4.72
CA LEU A 186 25.45 -6.25 5.90
C LEU A 186 26.91 -6.62 5.61
N GLN A 187 27.15 -7.64 4.79
CA GLN A 187 28.49 -8.06 4.37
C GLN A 187 29.15 -7.03 3.47
N ARG A 188 28.41 -6.35 2.59
CA ARG A 188 28.94 -5.27 1.75
C ARG A 188 29.36 -4.06 2.58
N GLY A 189 28.72 -3.85 3.73
CA GLY A 189 29.04 -2.78 4.67
C GLY A 189 28.28 -1.47 4.42
N ASP A 190 27.20 -1.52 3.66
CA ASP A 190 26.39 -0.33 3.34
C ASP A 190 25.58 0.16 4.53
N LEU A 191 25.09 -0.80 5.29
CA LEU A 191 24.20 -0.63 6.41
C LEU A 191 24.73 -1.49 7.55
N THR A 192 24.51 -1.01 8.76
CA THR A 192 24.78 -1.74 9.99
C THR A 192 23.54 -2.50 10.43
N GLN A 193 23.72 -3.50 11.29
CA GLN A 193 22.60 -4.27 11.85
C GLN A 193 21.60 -3.36 12.58
N ASP A 194 22.08 -2.34 13.28
CA ASP A 194 21.24 -1.41 14.05
C ASP A 194 20.42 -0.47 13.17
N GLN A 195 20.79 -0.30 11.88
CA GLN A 195 20.00 0.43 10.91
C GLN A 195 18.90 -0.41 10.26
N LEU A 196 19.00 -1.75 10.31
CA LEU A 196 18.07 -2.66 9.64
C LEU A 196 16.84 -2.97 10.50
N TYR A 197 16.02 -1.95 10.67
CA TYR A 197 14.65 -2.06 11.15
C TYR A 197 13.67 -1.81 10.01
N GLY A 198 12.56 -2.55 10.03
CA GLY A 198 11.60 -2.51 8.94
C GLY A 198 10.19 -2.94 9.32
N SER A 199 9.37 -3.12 8.30
CA SER A 199 8.07 -3.76 8.39
C SER A 199 8.23 -5.22 8.79
N TRP A 200 7.13 -5.82 9.27
CA TRP A 200 7.09 -7.23 9.65
C TRP A 200 7.49 -8.16 8.48
N ALA A 201 7.32 -7.72 7.23
CA ALA A 201 7.62 -8.49 6.03
C ALA A 201 9.07 -8.29 5.53
N GLY A 202 9.83 -7.37 6.12
CA GLY A 202 11.23 -7.11 5.74
C GLY A 202 11.43 -5.92 4.80
N ALA A 203 10.41 -5.12 4.51
CA ALA A 203 10.58 -3.83 3.83
C ALA A 203 11.21 -2.82 4.81
N PHE A 204 12.22 -2.04 4.40
CA PHE A 204 12.96 -1.19 5.33
C PHE A 204 13.36 0.18 4.78
N GLY A 205 13.76 1.07 5.70
CA GLY A 205 14.24 2.41 5.40
C GLY A 205 13.17 3.34 4.81
N HIS A 206 13.63 4.45 4.22
CA HIS A 206 12.76 5.45 3.61
C HIS A 206 11.97 4.90 2.42
N THR A 207 12.55 3.96 1.66
CA THR A 207 11.97 3.45 0.42
C THR A 207 11.05 2.25 0.62
N GLN A 208 11.09 1.63 1.81
CA GLN A 208 10.45 0.34 2.10
C GLN A 208 10.77 -0.72 1.04
N PHE A 209 12.00 -0.70 0.52
CA PHE A 209 12.46 -1.78 -0.34
C PHE A 209 12.59 -3.08 0.45
N MET A 210 12.26 -4.17 -0.22
CA MET A 210 12.71 -5.49 0.21
C MET A 210 14.23 -5.62 -0.05
N PRO A 211 14.99 -6.38 0.75
CA PRO A 211 16.43 -6.57 0.59
C PRO A 211 16.89 -6.90 -0.84
N SER A 212 16.19 -7.78 -1.55
CA SER A 212 16.51 -8.10 -2.95
C SER A 212 16.29 -6.92 -3.90
N THR A 213 15.31 -6.06 -3.60
CA THR A 213 15.03 -4.84 -4.36
C THR A 213 16.10 -3.80 -4.10
N TYR A 214 16.54 -3.66 -2.84
CA TYR A 214 17.70 -2.86 -2.48
C TYR A 214 18.94 -3.29 -3.27
N GLU A 215 19.28 -4.58 -3.30
CA GLU A 215 20.50 -5.03 -3.99
C GLU A 215 20.51 -4.63 -5.46
N ARG A 216 19.35 -4.75 -6.11
CA ARG A 216 19.15 -4.46 -7.53
C ARG A 216 19.08 -2.97 -7.87
N LEU A 217 18.51 -2.16 -6.98
CA LEU A 217 18.04 -0.80 -7.34
C LEU A 217 18.50 0.32 -6.42
N ALA A 218 19.05 0.02 -5.24
CA ALA A 218 19.62 1.06 -4.39
C ALA A 218 20.79 1.74 -5.11
N VAL A 219 20.94 3.05 -4.89
CA VAL A 219 21.94 3.92 -5.52
C VAL A 219 22.63 4.72 -4.44
N ASP A 220 23.96 4.83 -4.55
CA ASP A 220 24.82 5.73 -3.81
C ASP A 220 24.84 7.03 -4.62
N PHE A 221 24.13 8.05 -4.15
CA PHE A 221 23.89 9.28 -4.91
C PHE A 221 24.59 10.50 -4.33
N ASP A 222 25.11 10.41 -3.11
CA ASP A 222 26.03 11.39 -2.52
C ASP A 222 27.51 11.00 -2.69
N GLY A 223 27.82 9.76 -3.06
CA GLY A 223 29.15 9.30 -3.47
C GLY A 223 30.04 8.88 -2.32
N ASP A 224 29.48 8.55 -1.15
CA ASP A 224 30.23 8.17 0.05
C ASP A 224 30.66 6.68 0.06
N GLY A 225 30.26 5.91 -0.96
CA GLY A 225 30.54 4.49 -1.13
C GLY A 225 29.44 3.58 -0.58
N ARG A 226 28.39 4.12 0.04
CA ARG A 226 27.28 3.39 0.65
C ARG A 226 25.97 3.70 -0.05
N ARG A 227 25.02 2.77 0.05
CA ARG A 227 23.66 2.94 -0.50
C ARG A 227 22.69 3.04 0.67
N ASP A 228 22.82 4.08 1.49
CA ASP A 228 22.13 4.16 2.77
C ASP A 228 20.67 4.64 2.62
N LEU A 229 19.75 3.70 2.39
CA LEU A 229 18.31 4.01 2.29
C LEU A 229 17.65 4.29 3.65
N VAL A 230 18.40 4.23 4.75
CA VAL A 230 17.89 4.43 6.11
C VAL A 230 18.20 5.84 6.60
N SER A 231 19.44 6.29 6.46
CA SER A 231 19.91 7.59 6.97
C SER A 231 20.17 8.61 5.87
N SER A 232 20.47 8.19 4.63
CA SER A 232 20.64 9.10 3.50
C SER A 232 19.32 9.29 2.76
N THR A 233 18.67 10.43 3.01
CA THR A 233 17.53 10.86 2.19
C THR A 233 17.95 11.02 0.72
N THR A 234 19.21 11.38 0.45
CA THR A 234 19.74 11.50 -0.92
C THR A 234 19.68 10.18 -1.67
N ASP A 235 20.19 9.11 -1.06
CA ASP A 235 20.15 7.76 -1.63
C ASP A 235 18.73 7.23 -1.75
N ALA A 236 17.89 7.48 -0.74
CA ALA A 236 16.50 7.08 -0.77
C ALA A 236 15.74 7.68 -1.97
N LEU A 237 15.84 9.00 -2.17
CA LEU A 237 15.17 9.70 -3.28
C LEU A 237 15.68 9.21 -4.64
N ALA A 238 17.00 9.07 -4.79
CA ALA A 238 17.61 8.57 -6.02
C ALA A 238 17.22 7.11 -6.31
N SER A 239 17.18 6.26 -5.29
CA SER A 239 16.82 4.85 -5.42
C SER A 239 15.35 4.66 -5.79
N THR A 240 14.46 5.48 -5.22
CA THR A 240 13.04 5.52 -5.63
C THR A 240 12.89 5.93 -7.10
N ALA A 241 13.62 6.95 -7.55
CA ALA A 241 13.59 7.36 -8.96
C ALA A 241 14.19 6.31 -9.89
N ASN A 242 15.29 5.66 -9.50
CA ASN A 242 15.89 4.54 -10.22
C ASN A 242 14.91 3.38 -10.35
N PHE A 243 14.17 3.05 -9.28
CA PHE A 243 13.12 2.04 -9.34
C PHE A 243 12.09 2.38 -10.41
N LEU A 244 11.50 3.58 -10.36
CA LEU A 244 10.45 3.98 -11.30
C LEU A 244 10.98 4.00 -12.75
N LYS A 245 12.22 4.47 -12.94
CA LYS A 245 12.89 4.44 -14.25
C LYS A 245 13.04 3.01 -14.77
N ARG A 246 13.53 2.09 -13.94
CA ARG A 246 13.69 0.66 -14.29
C ARG A 246 12.36 -0.05 -14.48
N ALA A 247 11.30 0.41 -13.82
CA ALA A 247 9.93 -0.04 -14.02
C ALA A 247 9.28 0.47 -15.32
N GLY A 248 9.99 1.30 -16.09
CA GLY A 248 9.55 1.74 -17.40
C GLY A 248 8.86 3.11 -17.42
N TRP A 249 9.13 3.96 -16.41
CA TRP A 249 8.69 5.35 -16.42
C TRP A 249 9.10 6.09 -17.69
N GLN A 250 8.15 6.78 -18.31
CA GLN A 250 8.27 7.60 -19.50
C GLN A 250 8.26 9.08 -19.11
N THR A 251 9.42 9.73 -19.22
CA THR A 251 9.57 11.15 -18.93
C THR A 251 8.62 12.00 -19.77
N GLY A 252 7.94 12.96 -19.13
CA GLY A 252 6.98 13.84 -19.79
C GLY A 252 5.62 13.21 -20.12
N MET A 253 5.39 11.93 -19.81
CA MET A 253 4.06 11.31 -19.91
C MET A 253 3.32 11.38 -18.56
N PRO A 254 1.98 11.54 -18.55
CA PRO A 254 1.22 11.49 -17.31
C PRO A 254 1.09 10.04 -16.80
N TRP A 255 0.85 9.88 -15.50
CA TRP A 255 0.42 8.58 -14.95
C TRP A 255 -0.99 8.23 -15.45
N GLY A 256 -1.87 9.22 -15.52
CA GLY A 256 -3.29 9.08 -15.81
C GLY A 256 -4.03 10.37 -15.50
N PHE A 257 -5.35 10.32 -15.57
CA PHE A 257 -6.24 11.40 -15.16
C PHE A 257 -7.68 10.90 -15.02
N GLU A 258 -8.49 11.65 -14.27
CA GLU A 258 -9.90 11.35 -14.06
C GLU A 258 -10.73 11.65 -15.32
N VAL A 259 -11.68 10.78 -15.63
CA VAL A 259 -12.56 10.87 -16.79
C VAL A 259 -14.03 10.72 -16.41
N LYS A 260 -14.90 11.30 -17.23
CA LYS A 260 -16.34 11.06 -17.21
C LYS A 260 -16.69 10.00 -18.24
N ILE A 261 -17.47 9.03 -17.80
CA ILE A 261 -17.98 7.95 -18.63
C ILE A 261 -19.38 8.35 -19.12
N PRO A 262 -19.64 8.34 -20.44
CA PRO A 262 -20.96 8.62 -20.99
C PRO A 262 -22.02 7.66 -20.44
N GLN A 263 -23.24 8.18 -20.29
CA GLN A 263 -24.38 7.37 -19.87
C GLN A 263 -24.57 6.18 -20.82
N GLY A 264 -24.66 4.97 -20.27
CA GLY A 264 -24.86 3.74 -21.03
C GLY A 264 -23.59 3.12 -21.63
N MET A 265 -22.42 3.77 -21.50
CA MET A 265 -21.15 3.14 -21.87
C MET A 265 -20.81 2.01 -20.90
N SER A 266 -20.65 0.79 -21.42
CA SER A 266 -20.16 -0.33 -20.62
C SER A 266 -18.67 -0.18 -20.34
N ILE A 267 -18.30 -0.36 -19.07
CA ILE A 267 -16.90 -0.48 -18.63
C ILE A 267 -16.54 -1.92 -18.23
N SER A 268 -17.41 -2.88 -18.55
CA SER A 268 -17.16 -4.30 -18.25
C SER A 268 -15.97 -4.82 -19.04
N GLY A 269 -15.03 -5.48 -18.35
CA GLY A 269 -13.79 -6.00 -18.96
C GLY A 269 -12.72 -4.94 -19.21
N GLU A 270 -13.00 -3.67 -18.91
CA GLU A 270 -11.96 -2.65 -18.89
C GLU A 270 -11.07 -2.82 -17.67
N SER A 271 -9.77 -2.57 -17.86
CA SER A 271 -8.78 -2.68 -16.79
C SER A 271 -7.54 -1.85 -17.11
N ARG A 272 -6.66 -1.70 -16.11
CA ARG A 272 -5.31 -1.13 -16.28
C ARG A 272 -4.52 -1.80 -17.42
N ARG A 273 -4.70 -3.12 -17.60
CA ARG A 273 -3.93 -3.95 -18.56
C ARG A 273 -4.54 -3.96 -19.96
N ASN A 274 -5.86 -3.87 -20.08
CA ASN A 274 -6.56 -3.83 -21.37
C ASN A 274 -6.51 -2.41 -21.97
N LYS A 275 -5.31 -1.99 -22.41
CA LYS A 275 -5.11 -0.62 -22.90
C LYS A 275 -5.63 -0.46 -24.33
N LYS A 276 -6.37 0.62 -24.57
CA LYS A 276 -6.85 1.05 -25.89
C LYS A 276 -6.25 2.40 -26.27
N PRO A 277 -6.08 2.73 -27.56
CA PRO A 277 -5.67 4.06 -28.00
C PRO A 277 -6.62 5.14 -27.48
N LEU A 278 -6.12 6.33 -27.13
CA LEU A 278 -6.96 7.46 -26.72
C LEU A 278 -8.08 7.80 -27.72
N ASN A 279 -7.84 7.65 -29.02
CA ASN A 279 -8.88 7.84 -30.04
C ASN A 279 -10.07 6.86 -29.88
N SER A 280 -9.84 5.65 -29.37
CA SER A 280 -10.93 4.70 -29.07
C SER A 280 -11.80 5.19 -27.92
N TRP A 281 -11.19 5.77 -26.88
CA TRP A 281 -11.92 6.36 -25.75
C TRP A 281 -12.69 7.61 -26.17
N ILE A 282 -12.07 8.49 -26.98
CA ILE A 282 -12.72 9.67 -27.55
C ILE A 282 -13.92 9.27 -28.40
N ALA A 283 -13.77 8.27 -29.27
CA ALA A 283 -14.87 7.78 -30.13
C ALA A 283 -16.04 7.19 -29.32
N GLN A 284 -15.78 6.69 -28.11
CA GLN A 284 -16.80 6.22 -27.17
C GLN A 284 -17.41 7.36 -26.33
N GLY A 285 -16.97 8.60 -26.52
CA GLY A 285 -17.48 9.79 -25.84
C GLY A 285 -16.84 10.07 -24.47
N VAL A 286 -15.78 9.35 -24.09
CA VAL A 286 -15.07 9.61 -22.83
C VAL A 286 -14.46 11.01 -22.86
N THR A 287 -14.61 11.76 -21.78
CA THR A 287 -14.08 13.12 -21.61
C THR A 287 -13.31 13.22 -20.31
N ARG A 288 -12.37 14.18 -20.18
CA ARG A 288 -11.76 14.42 -18.86
C ARG A 288 -12.78 14.99 -17.88
N ALA A 289 -12.62 14.64 -16.60
CA ALA A 289 -13.53 15.11 -15.57
C ALA A 289 -13.53 16.64 -15.40
N ASP A 290 -12.38 17.27 -15.63
CA ASP A 290 -12.16 18.73 -15.59
C ASP A 290 -12.64 19.47 -16.86
N GLY A 291 -13.12 18.75 -17.87
CA GLY A 291 -13.58 19.32 -19.14
C GLY A 291 -12.48 19.64 -20.16
N THR A 292 -11.20 19.42 -19.83
CA THR A 292 -10.10 19.62 -20.77
C THR A 292 -9.99 18.46 -21.79
N ALA A 293 -9.26 18.67 -22.89
CA ALA A 293 -9.13 17.66 -23.94
C ALA A 293 -8.38 16.40 -23.45
N LEU A 294 -8.74 15.21 -23.93
CA LEU A 294 -8.01 13.97 -23.57
C LEU A 294 -6.55 13.98 -24.06
N ILE A 295 -6.29 14.58 -25.23
CA ILE A 295 -4.98 14.67 -25.86
C ILE A 295 -4.39 16.03 -25.54
N GLN A 296 -3.36 16.04 -24.69
CA GLN A 296 -2.61 17.22 -24.26
C GLN A 296 -1.14 16.86 -24.04
N GLY A 297 -0.24 17.84 -24.16
CA GLY A 297 1.20 17.64 -23.97
C GLY A 297 1.74 16.56 -24.90
N ASN A 298 2.40 15.55 -24.33
CA ASN A 298 3.01 14.45 -25.08
C ASN A 298 2.05 13.31 -25.44
N LEU A 299 0.76 13.42 -25.09
CA LEU A 299 -0.24 12.43 -25.48
C LEU A 299 -0.59 12.56 -26.97
N SER A 300 -0.93 11.45 -27.58
CA SER A 300 -1.42 11.35 -28.96
C SER A 300 -2.65 10.44 -29.03
N GLY A 301 -3.39 10.51 -30.14
CA GLY A 301 -4.56 9.63 -30.35
C GLY A 301 -4.25 8.13 -30.33
N SER A 302 -3.01 7.75 -30.65
CA SER A 302 -2.53 6.36 -30.59
C SER A 302 -2.00 5.95 -29.22
N THR A 303 -1.90 6.86 -28.25
CA THR A 303 -1.35 6.57 -26.93
C THR A 303 -2.23 5.53 -26.20
N PRO A 304 -1.68 4.39 -25.76
CA PRO A 304 -2.44 3.37 -25.05
C PRO A 304 -2.82 3.80 -23.63
N ALA A 305 -4.10 3.73 -23.30
CA ALA A 305 -4.64 3.99 -21.97
C ALA A 305 -5.55 2.83 -21.52
N GLY A 306 -5.36 2.34 -20.30
CA GLY A 306 -6.29 1.43 -19.64
C GLY A 306 -7.31 2.24 -18.83
N LEU A 307 -8.47 1.66 -18.54
CA LEU A 307 -9.48 2.30 -17.71
C LEU A 307 -9.59 1.54 -16.38
N ILE A 308 -9.48 2.27 -15.26
CA ILE A 308 -9.71 1.73 -13.92
C ILE A 308 -10.90 2.43 -13.26
N SER A 309 -11.72 1.67 -12.55
CA SER A 309 -12.89 2.16 -11.82
C SER A 309 -12.89 1.60 -10.39
N PRO A 310 -12.08 2.18 -9.47
CA PRO A 310 -11.81 1.59 -8.16
C PRO A 310 -13.05 1.36 -7.28
N ALA A 311 -14.13 2.10 -7.54
CA ALA A 311 -15.43 1.95 -6.87
C ALA A 311 -16.58 1.72 -7.87
N GLY A 312 -16.28 1.17 -9.04
CA GLY A 312 -17.23 1.01 -10.15
C GLY A 312 -17.57 2.33 -10.85
N ALA A 313 -18.54 2.27 -11.78
CA ALA A 313 -18.87 3.38 -12.68
C ALA A 313 -19.46 4.63 -11.98
N ASN A 314 -19.97 4.49 -10.76
CA ASN A 314 -20.59 5.58 -10.00
C ASN A 314 -19.59 6.37 -9.15
N GLY A 315 -18.32 5.93 -9.10
CA GLY A 315 -17.24 6.66 -8.45
C GLY A 315 -16.29 7.31 -9.45
N PRO A 316 -15.15 7.83 -8.97
CA PRO A 316 -14.06 8.28 -9.83
C PRO A 316 -13.59 7.18 -10.79
N VAL A 317 -13.44 7.51 -12.06
CA VAL A 317 -12.92 6.64 -13.11
C VAL A 317 -11.70 7.29 -13.74
N PHE A 318 -10.67 6.50 -14.05
CA PHE A 318 -9.41 7.03 -14.54
C PHE A 318 -8.96 6.33 -15.81
N LEU A 319 -8.44 7.10 -16.77
CA LEU A 319 -7.57 6.56 -17.80
C LEU A 319 -6.13 6.57 -17.28
N VAL A 320 -5.46 5.42 -17.37
CA VAL A 320 -4.12 5.20 -16.82
C VAL A 320 -3.13 4.70 -17.88
N PHE A 321 -1.93 5.26 -17.86
CA PHE A 321 -0.86 5.04 -18.84
C PHE A 321 0.27 4.19 -18.24
N LYS A 322 1.37 4.07 -19.00
CA LYS A 322 2.55 3.30 -18.58
C LYS A 322 3.18 3.82 -17.28
N ASN A 323 3.09 5.12 -17.00
CA ASN A 323 3.62 5.68 -15.75
C ASN A 323 2.82 5.23 -14.51
N PHE A 324 1.51 4.97 -14.65
CA PHE A 324 0.76 4.30 -13.59
C PHE A 324 1.20 2.85 -13.41
N ASP A 325 1.54 2.15 -14.50
CA ASP A 325 2.08 0.78 -14.42
C ASP A 325 3.45 0.76 -13.71
N ALA A 326 4.29 1.78 -13.93
CA ALA A 326 5.55 1.95 -13.21
C ALA A 326 5.32 2.17 -11.70
N ILE A 327 4.37 3.02 -11.31
CA ILE A 327 3.99 3.21 -9.90
C ILE A 327 3.42 1.92 -9.31
N TYR A 328 2.48 1.27 -10.00
CA TYR A 328 1.88 0.00 -9.59
C TYR A 328 2.91 -1.11 -9.39
N SER A 329 4.05 -1.06 -10.09
CA SER A 329 5.09 -2.08 -9.92
C SER A 329 5.80 -2.01 -8.56
N TYR A 330 5.72 -0.87 -7.87
CA TYR A 330 6.26 -0.68 -6.52
C TYR A 330 5.49 -1.52 -5.49
N ASN A 331 4.15 -1.49 -5.54
CA ASN A 331 3.27 -2.43 -4.85
C ASN A 331 2.01 -2.69 -5.72
N ALA A 332 1.71 -3.97 -5.94
CA ALA A 332 0.78 -4.45 -6.96
C ALA A 332 -0.70 -4.32 -6.61
N ALA A 333 -1.09 -3.18 -6.05
CA ALA A 333 -2.47 -2.81 -5.79
C ALA A 333 -2.83 -1.51 -6.52
N GLU A 334 -3.99 -1.48 -7.18
CA GLU A 334 -4.45 -0.28 -7.87
C GLU A 334 -4.77 0.85 -6.88
N SER A 335 -5.26 0.51 -5.68
CA SER A 335 -5.47 1.44 -4.58
C SER A 335 -4.17 2.14 -4.17
N TYR A 336 -3.10 1.36 -4.00
CA TYR A 336 -1.74 1.85 -3.75
C TYR A 336 -1.23 2.74 -4.87
N GLY A 337 -1.32 2.27 -6.12
CA GLY A 337 -0.86 3.04 -7.28
C GLY A 337 -1.59 4.38 -7.42
N LEU A 338 -2.90 4.36 -7.15
CA LEU A 338 -3.74 5.55 -7.17
C LEU A 338 -3.42 6.52 -6.02
N ALA A 339 -3.01 6.03 -4.84
CA ALA A 339 -2.59 6.86 -3.73
C ALA A 339 -1.34 7.69 -4.08
N ILE A 340 -0.32 7.05 -4.64
CA ILE A 340 0.92 7.73 -5.07
C ILE A 340 0.63 8.69 -6.23
N ALA A 341 -0.12 8.23 -7.24
CA ALA A 341 -0.51 9.05 -8.37
C ALA A 341 -1.26 10.31 -7.91
N HIS A 342 -2.26 10.14 -7.04
CA HIS A 342 -3.03 11.24 -6.51
C HIS A 342 -2.18 12.18 -5.65
N LEU A 343 -1.37 11.65 -4.71
CA LEU A 343 -0.47 12.47 -3.91
C LEU A 343 0.51 13.25 -4.79
N SER A 344 1.04 12.63 -5.85
CA SER A 344 1.91 13.31 -6.82
C SER A 344 1.24 14.51 -7.48
N ASP A 345 -0.04 14.42 -7.82
CA ASP A 345 -0.79 15.55 -8.39
C ASP A 345 -1.08 16.63 -7.34
N ARG A 346 -1.45 16.23 -6.12
CA ARG A 346 -1.67 17.15 -4.99
C ARG A 346 -0.41 17.94 -4.64
N LEU A 347 0.77 17.30 -4.72
CA LEU A 347 2.06 17.95 -4.50
C LEU A 347 2.43 18.97 -5.60
N ARG A 348 1.87 18.83 -6.81
CA ARG A 348 1.95 19.84 -7.88
C ARG A 348 0.93 20.97 -7.74
N GLY A 349 0.11 20.96 -6.69
CA GLY A 349 -0.98 21.92 -6.50
C GLY A 349 -2.30 21.50 -7.18
N GLY A 350 -2.41 20.25 -7.63
CA GLY A 350 -3.66 19.69 -8.14
C GLY A 350 -4.75 19.59 -7.08
N THR A 351 -5.99 19.50 -7.53
CA THR A 351 -7.17 19.35 -6.66
C THR A 351 -7.37 17.89 -6.21
N PRO A 352 -8.22 17.64 -5.20
CA PRO A 352 -8.83 16.33 -4.99
C PRO A 352 -9.53 15.81 -6.26
N PHE A 353 -9.87 14.52 -6.28
CA PHE A 353 -10.75 13.97 -7.32
C PHE A 353 -12.06 14.75 -7.40
N LEU A 354 -12.53 14.97 -8.63
CA LEU A 354 -13.71 15.79 -8.90
C LEU A 354 -15.00 15.01 -8.63
N THR A 355 -15.01 13.72 -8.94
CA THR A 355 -16.13 12.83 -8.63
C THR A 355 -16.05 12.39 -7.17
N SER A 356 -17.17 12.46 -6.47
CA SER A 356 -17.25 11.93 -5.10
C SER A 356 -17.26 10.40 -5.12
N TRP A 357 -16.77 9.78 -4.04
CA TRP A 357 -16.90 8.33 -3.86
C TRP A 357 -18.38 7.94 -3.73
N PRO A 358 -18.80 6.77 -4.24
CA PRO A 358 -20.19 6.33 -4.23
C PRO A 358 -20.55 5.74 -2.85
N THR A 359 -20.43 6.55 -1.80
CA THR A 359 -20.72 6.20 -0.41
C THR A 359 -21.23 7.42 0.35
N ASP A 360 -22.14 7.21 1.30
CA ASP A 360 -22.61 8.21 2.26
C ASP A 360 -21.72 8.32 3.50
N ASP A 361 -20.76 7.41 3.64
CA ASP A 361 -19.78 7.36 4.72
C ASP A 361 -18.34 7.39 4.17
N PRO A 362 -17.89 8.46 3.49
CA PRO A 362 -16.52 8.52 2.97
C PRO A 362 -15.47 8.46 4.07
N GLY A 363 -14.22 8.23 3.68
CA GLY A 363 -13.10 8.13 4.62
C GLY A 363 -12.79 9.47 5.31
N THR A 364 -12.21 9.40 6.50
CA THR A 364 -11.74 10.55 7.27
C THR A 364 -10.24 10.77 7.09
N SER A 365 -9.83 12.02 7.05
CA SER A 365 -8.43 12.46 7.11
C SER A 365 -7.80 12.11 8.46
N ARG A 366 -6.46 12.16 8.57
CA ARG A 366 -5.78 11.92 9.86
C ARG A 366 -6.19 12.91 10.94
N ALA A 367 -6.42 14.18 10.59
CA ALA A 367 -6.91 15.20 11.52
C ALA A 367 -8.32 14.86 12.05
N GLU A 368 -9.22 14.46 11.17
CA GLU A 368 -10.57 14.03 11.55
C GLU A 368 -10.56 12.75 12.40
N ARG A 369 -9.63 11.82 12.13
CA ARG A 369 -9.44 10.63 12.99
C ARG A 369 -8.98 11.01 14.39
N ARG A 370 -8.09 12.01 14.52
CA ARG A 370 -7.71 12.55 15.84
C ARG A 370 -8.89 13.18 16.54
N GLU A 371 -9.77 13.88 15.83
CA GLU A 371 -11.01 14.42 16.41
C GLU A 371 -11.92 13.29 16.93
N ILE A 372 -12.14 12.22 16.14
CA ILE A 372 -12.86 11.02 16.60
C ILE A 372 -12.20 10.45 17.86
N GLN A 373 -10.88 10.28 17.87
CA GLN A 373 -10.16 9.78 19.04
C GLN A 373 -10.32 10.70 20.27
N GLN A 374 -10.31 12.02 20.09
CA GLN A 374 -10.55 12.99 21.17
C GLN A 374 -11.95 12.83 21.75
N PHE A 375 -12.98 12.67 20.91
CA PHE A 375 -14.33 12.37 21.38
C PHE A 375 -14.39 11.09 22.22
N LEU A 376 -13.70 10.03 21.78
CA LEU A 376 -13.65 8.77 22.53
C LEU A 376 -12.96 8.95 23.90
N VAL A 377 -11.83 9.66 23.94
CA VAL A 377 -11.13 9.94 25.22
C VAL A 377 -12.00 10.77 26.16
N GLN A 378 -12.68 11.80 25.66
CA GLN A 378 -13.60 12.63 26.45
C GLN A 378 -14.77 11.83 27.03
N ARG A 379 -15.17 10.74 26.36
CA ARG A 379 -16.21 9.82 26.84
C ARG A 379 -15.68 8.72 27.76
N GLY A 380 -14.39 8.72 28.08
CA GLY A 380 -13.77 7.82 29.04
C GLY A 380 -13.21 6.52 28.45
N TYR A 381 -13.11 6.38 27.14
CA TYR A 381 -12.49 5.21 26.53
C TYR A 381 -10.96 5.28 26.61
N ASP A 382 -10.31 4.24 27.15
CA ASP A 382 -8.85 4.06 27.01
C ASP A 382 -8.53 3.52 25.61
N ILE A 383 -8.23 4.44 24.69
CA ILE A 383 -7.83 4.12 23.32
C ILE A 383 -6.33 4.28 23.07
N GLY A 384 -5.55 4.68 24.08
CA GLY A 384 -4.16 5.11 23.94
C GLY A 384 -4.03 6.54 23.39
N THR A 385 -2.97 6.78 22.61
CA THR A 385 -2.62 8.11 22.10
C THR A 385 -3.57 8.59 20.99
N VAL A 386 -3.84 9.90 20.97
CA VAL A 386 -4.57 10.58 19.88
C VAL A 386 -3.59 10.90 18.75
N ASP A 387 -3.36 9.94 17.87
CA ASP A 387 -2.37 9.99 16.77
C ASP A 387 -3.00 9.96 15.36
N GLY A 388 -4.31 9.75 15.27
CA GLY A 388 -5.06 9.57 14.03
C GLY A 388 -4.91 8.17 13.42
N LEU A 389 -4.19 7.27 14.09
CA LEU A 389 -4.07 5.87 13.73
C LEU A 389 -5.15 5.07 14.45
N ILE A 390 -6.12 4.57 13.69
CA ILE A 390 -7.24 3.83 14.26
C ILE A 390 -6.77 2.41 14.57
N GLY A 391 -6.35 2.17 15.80
CA GLY A 391 -5.98 0.86 16.33
C GLY A 391 -7.19 0.03 16.80
N ASP A 392 -6.93 -1.16 17.35
CA ASP A 392 -7.99 -2.07 17.80
C ASP A 392 -8.84 -1.49 18.93
N LYS A 393 -8.19 -0.84 19.90
CA LYS A 393 -8.89 -0.14 21.00
C LYS A 393 -9.82 0.96 20.45
N SER A 394 -9.33 1.79 19.51
CA SER A 394 -10.17 2.80 18.85
C SER A 394 -11.32 2.17 18.08
N ARG A 395 -11.09 1.10 17.29
CA ARG A 395 -12.15 0.39 16.56
C ARG A 395 -13.23 -0.14 17.50
N GLN A 396 -12.84 -0.70 18.64
CA GLN A 396 -13.77 -1.22 19.64
C GLN A 396 -14.61 -0.11 20.28
N ALA A 397 -13.99 1.01 20.64
CA ALA A 397 -14.68 2.17 21.20
C ALA A 397 -15.63 2.82 20.17
N ILE A 398 -15.20 2.97 18.92
CA ILE A 398 -16.06 3.44 17.81
C ILE A 398 -17.27 2.54 17.63
N ARG A 399 -17.08 1.22 17.70
CA ARG A 399 -18.19 0.26 17.57
C ARG A 399 -19.25 0.45 18.64
N GLN A 400 -18.83 0.68 19.89
CA GLN A 400 -19.73 0.96 21.01
C GLN A 400 -20.49 2.28 20.81
N GLU A 401 -19.80 3.32 20.36
CA GLU A 401 -20.42 4.61 20.07
C GLU A 401 -21.37 4.56 18.88
N GLN A 402 -21.04 3.81 17.84
CA GLN A 402 -21.96 3.57 16.72
C GLN A 402 -23.24 2.90 17.20
N THR A 403 -23.14 1.85 18.03
CA THR A 403 -24.33 1.21 18.64
C THR A 403 -25.15 2.22 19.44
N ARG A 404 -24.50 3.02 20.30
CA ARG A 404 -25.19 4.03 21.13
C ARG A 404 -25.92 5.08 20.29
N LEU A 405 -25.32 5.48 19.16
CA LEU A 405 -25.84 6.51 18.27
C LEU A 405 -26.80 5.97 17.21
N GLY A 406 -27.12 4.67 17.23
CA GLY A 406 -28.00 4.04 16.24
C GLY A 406 -27.38 3.92 14.84
N LEU A 407 -26.05 3.97 14.74
CA LEU A 407 -25.29 3.73 13.51
C LEU A 407 -24.92 2.25 13.38
N ASN A 408 -24.57 1.82 12.17
CA ASN A 408 -24.05 0.47 11.93
C ASN A 408 -22.72 0.27 12.71
N PRO A 409 -22.61 -0.75 13.57
CA PRO A 409 -21.46 -0.95 14.46
C PRO A 409 -20.29 -1.61 13.72
N THR A 410 -19.71 -0.90 12.76
CA THR A 410 -18.59 -1.37 11.93
C THR A 410 -17.24 -1.24 12.63
N GLY A 411 -17.11 -0.35 13.62
CA GLY A 411 -15.84 0.06 14.23
C GLY A 411 -15.01 0.98 13.34
N ARG A 412 -15.56 1.40 12.20
CA ARG A 412 -14.90 2.25 11.20
C ARG A 412 -14.97 3.72 11.60
N ALA A 413 -13.83 4.41 11.56
CA ALA A 413 -13.74 5.86 11.79
C ALA A 413 -14.20 6.66 10.55
N GLY A 414 -15.44 6.45 10.11
CA GLY A 414 -16.03 7.10 8.95
C GLY A 414 -16.57 8.50 9.24
N GLN A 415 -16.99 9.21 8.20
CA GLN A 415 -17.63 10.51 8.30
C GLN A 415 -18.98 10.46 9.04
N GLN A 416 -19.71 9.34 9.01
CA GLN A 416 -20.97 9.20 9.75
C GLN A 416 -20.78 9.34 11.26
N ILE A 417 -19.83 8.60 11.86
CA ILE A 417 -19.57 8.68 13.31
C ILE A 417 -19.03 10.05 13.70
N LEU A 418 -18.17 10.65 12.87
CA LEU A 418 -17.66 12.00 13.10
C LEU A 418 -18.78 13.05 13.10
N ARG A 419 -19.67 13.01 12.11
CA ARG A 419 -20.84 13.91 12.05
C ARG A 419 -21.74 13.73 13.26
N ALA A 420 -21.97 12.50 13.71
CA ALA A 420 -22.77 12.23 14.90
C ALA A 420 -22.14 12.80 16.17
N PHE A 421 -20.82 12.66 16.36
CA PHE A 421 -20.10 13.28 17.47
C PHE A 421 -20.16 14.81 17.44
N ARG A 422 -19.92 15.44 16.28
CA ARG A 422 -20.02 16.89 16.12
C ARG A 422 -21.43 17.41 16.42
N GLN A 423 -22.47 16.68 16.01
CA GLN A 423 -23.86 17.03 16.32
C GLN A 423 -24.17 16.92 17.81
N GLU A 424 -23.66 15.90 18.50
CA GLU A 424 -23.82 15.76 19.95
C GLU A 424 -23.11 16.90 20.69
N GLN A 425 -21.89 17.24 20.29
CA GLN A 425 -21.14 18.37 20.86
C GLN A 425 -21.86 19.70 20.65
N ALA A 426 -22.37 19.95 19.43
CA ALA A 426 -23.13 21.16 19.15
C ALA A 426 -24.40 21.27 20.03
N LYS A 427 -25.10 20.15 20.28
CA LYS A 427 -26.25 20.12 21.20
C LYS A 427 -25.85 20.43 22.64
N GLN A 428 -24.72 19.90 23.11
CA GLN A 428 -24.21 20.19 24.45
C GLN A 428 -23.80 21.65 24.63
N MET A 429 -23.28 22.31 23.58
CA MET A 429 -22.91 23.73 23.63
C MET A 429 -24.12 24.69 23.61
N MET A 430 -25.29 24.21 23.19
CA MET A 430 -26.54 24.99 23.14
C MET A 430 -27.39 24.85 24.41
N GLN A 431 -27.01 23.94 25.32
CA GLN A 431 -27.63 23.74 26.64
C GLN A 431 -26.76 24.41 27.70
#